data_AF-A0A8T6EBK6-F1
#
_entry.id   AF-A0A8T6EBK6-F1
#
_cell.length_a   1.000
_cell.length_b   1.000
_cell.length_c   1.000
_cell.angle_alpha   90.00
_cell.angle_beta   90.00
_cell.angle_gamma   90.00
#
_symmetry.space_group_name_H-M   'P 1'
#
loop_
_entity.id
_entity.type
_entity.pdbx_description
1 polymer ?
#
loop_
_entity_poly.entity_id
_entity_poly.type
_entity_poly.pdbx_seq_one_letter_code
_entity_poly.pdbx_strand_id
1 'polypeptide(L)'
;MGFEEGWNTAVDQLDDLARRVFAEQERERTSFGLGSLDTQRVRTCLWFDKRGEEAVNFYVTLVPNSYIERVYHPDPAGKVLIVNFTLRGVPYQVFEGDPHFQLSPATSISVITQNQEETDRLWEALTQSGGKEMPCGWLTDQYGLTWQIIPKVLLSLLGSADTDKRERAHAAMMQMKKIDIRQLIAATSD
;
A
#
# COMPACT_ATOMS: atom_id res chain seq x y z
N MET A 1 1.02 -18.01 -53.05
CA MET A 1 0.67 -17.15 -51.90
C MET A 1 1.76 -17.34 -50.89
N GLY A 2 2.51 -16.27 -50.65
CA GLY A 2 3.81 -16.31 -49.98
C GLY A 2 3.65 -16.39 -48.46
N PHE A 3 4.63 -17.01 -47.80
CA PHE A 3 4.74 -17.09 -46.33
C PHE A 3 4.49 -15.74 -45.62
N GLU A 4 4.90 -14.62 -46.24
CA GLU A 4 4.66 -13.26 -45.75
C GLU A 4 3.17 -12.84 -45.77
N GLU A 5 2.40 -13.21 -46.79
CA GLU A 5 0.96 -12.89 -46.86
C GLU A 5 0.18 -13.66 -45.78
N GLY A 6 0.58 -14.91 -45.53
CA GLY A 6 0.00 -15.73 -44.46
C GLY A 6 0.34 -15.22 -43.05
N TRP A 7 1.56 -14.73 -42.85
CA TRP A 7 2.00 -14.14 -41.57
C TRP A 7 1.29 -12.81 -41.27
N ASN A 8 1.19 -11.91 -42.25
CA ASN A 8 0.50 -10.63 -42.07
C ASN A 8 -0.99 -10.83 -41.78
N THR A 9 -1.63 -11.79 -42.46
CA THR A 9 -3.04 -12.13 -42.20
C THR A 9 -3.24 -12.67 -40.77
N ALA A 10 -2.30 -13.46 -40.26
CA ALA A 10 -2.38 -13.99 -38.90
C ALA A 10 -2.18 -12.89 -37.83
N VAL A 11 -1.28 -11.93 -38.08
CA VAL A 11 -1.09 -10.76 -37.20
C VAL A 11 -2.35 -9.90 -37.17
N ASP A 12 -2.95 -9.61 -38.33
CA ASP A 12 -4.17 -8.80 -38.41
C ASP A 12 -5.35 -9.47 -37.67
N GLN A 13 -5.46 -10.79 -37.74
CA GLN A 13 -6.48 -11.56 -37.00
C GLN A 13 -6.28 -11.49 -35.49
N LEU A 14 -5.02 -11.52 -35.02
CA LEU A 14 -4.70 -11.39 -33.59
C LEU A 14 -4.97 -9.97 -33.09
N ASP A 15 -4.65 -8.95 -33.88
CA ASP A 15 -4.92 -7.55 -33.54
C ASP A 15 -6.43 -7.27 -33.47
N ASP A 16 -7.21 -7.80 -34.41
CA ASP A 16 -8.67 -7.69 -34.39
C ASP A 16 -9.29 -8.45 -33.22
N LEU A 17 -8.76 -9.62 -32.87
CA LEU A 17 -9.18 -10.35 -31.68
C LEU A 17 -8.88 -9.54 -30.41
N ALA A 18 -7.68 -8.99 -30.30
CA ALA A 18 -7.29 -8.15 -29.17
C ALA A 18 -8.21 -6.93 -29.04
N ARG A 19 -8.51 -6.24 -30.15
CA ARG A 19 -9.46 -5.11 -30.17
C ARG A 19 -10.86 -5.52 -29.71
N ARG A 20 -11.36 -6.67 -30.13
CA ARG A 20 -12.68 -7.18 -29.72
C ARG A 20 -12.73 -7.49 -28.23
N VAL A 21 -11.71 -8.17 -27.71
CA VAL A 21 -11.57 -8.49 -26.28
C VAL A 21 -11.49 -7.21 -25.46
N PHE A 22 -10.66 -6.23 -25.86
CA PHE A 22 -10.58 -4.96 -25.16
C PHE A 22 -11.89 -4.17 -25.21
N ALA A 23 -12.59 -4.16 -26.35
CA ALA A 23 -13.88 -3.50 -26.47
C ALA A 23 -14.98 -4.18 -25.64
N GLU A 24 -14.94 -5.50 -25.49
CA GLU A 24 -15.85 -6.25 -24.62
C GLU A 24 -15.56 -5.96 -23.14
N GLN A 25 -14.29 -6.01 -22.74
CA GLN A 25 -13.85 -5.62 -21.40
C GLN A 25 -14.23 -4.16 -21.07
N GLU A 26 -14.14 -3.24 -22.03
CA GLU A 26 -14.52 -1.85 -21.86
C GLU A 26 -16.04 -1.67 -21.69
N ARG A 27 -16.84 -2.45 -22.42
CA ARG A 27 -18.30 -2.47 -22.27
C ARG A 27 -18.73 -3.02 -20.91
N GLU A 28 -18.08 -4.09 -20.44
CA GLU A 28 -18.30 -4.65 -19.09
C GLU A 28 -17.82 -3.69 -18.00
N ARG A 29 -16.71 -2.97 -18.23
CA ARG A 29 -16.19 -1.92 -17.33
C ARG A 29 -17.17 -0.76 -17.17
N THR A 30 -17.85 -0.39 -18.25
CA THR A 30 -18.83 0.71 -18.28
C THR A 30 -20.15 0.32 -17.61
N SER A 31 -20.56 -0.96 -17.68
CA SER A 31 -21.82 -1.44 -17.10
C SER A 31 -21.76 -1.67 -15.58
N PHE A 32 -20.56 -1.90 -15.01
CA PHE A 32 -20.36 -2.14 -13.57
C PHE A 32 -20.19 -0.87 -12.71
N GLY A 33 -20.55 0.32 -13.22
CA GLY A 33 -20.48 1.56 -12.43
C GLY A 33 -19.04 1.94 -12.03
N LEU A 34 -18.07 1.60 -12.87
CA LEU A 34 -16.65 1.56 -12.53
C LEU A 34 -15.87 2.78 -13.02
N GLY A 35 -16.47 3.98 -12.91
CA GLY A 35 -15.82 5.25 -13.27
C GLY A 35 -14.53 5.55 -12.49
N SER A 36 -14.20 4.76 -11.47
CA SER A 36 -13.01 4.89 -10.62
C SER A 36 -11.80 4.05 -11.05
N LEU A 37 -11.96 2.98 -11.87
CA LEU A 37 -10.78 2.21 -12.32
C LEU A 37 -9.97 2.96 -13.39
N ASP A 38 -10.56 3.99 -14.02
CA ASP A 38 -9.88 4.76 -15.08
C ASP A 38 -8.86 5.77 -14.53
N THR A 39 -8.92 6.10 -13.24
CA THR A 39 -8.02 7.11 -12.63
C THR A 39 -6.70 6.56 -12.11
N GLN A 40 -6.52 5.23 -12.03
CA GLN A 40 -5.36 4.63 -11.35
C GLN A 40 -4.67 3.54 -12.18
N ARG A 41 -3.83 4.00 -13.12
CA ARG A 41 -3.03 3.16 -14.03
C ARG A 41 -1.81 2.52 -13.37
N VAL A 42 -1.44 2.94 -12.17
CA VAL A 42 -0.23 2.53 -11.46
C VAL A 42 -0.59 2.16 -10.03
N ARG A 43 -0.03 1.06 -9.54
CA ARG A 43 -0.24 0.51 -8.20
C ARG A 43 1.08 -0.04 -7.67
N THR A 44 1.32 0.13 -6.38
CA THR A 44 2.47 -0.50 -5.73
C THR A 44 2.16 -1.97 -5.49
N CYS A 45 3.02 -2.87 -5.99
CA CYS A 45 2.90 -4.30 -5.75
C CYS A 45 3.72 -4.70 -4.52
N LEU A 46 3.09 -5.42 -3.60
CA LEU A 46 3.65 -5.94 -2.37
C LEU A 46 3.70 -7.46 -2.47
N TRP A 47 4.90 -8.03 -2.37
CA TRP A 47 5.09 -9.49 -2.46
C TRP A 47 4.83 -10.14 -1.10
N PHE A 48 4.03 -11.20 -1.08
CA PHE A 48 3.78 -12.05 0.08
C PHE A 48 4.12 -13.50 -0.28
N ASP A 49 4.72 -14.23 0.65
CA ASP A 49 4.91 -15.68 0.52
C ASP A 49 3.62 -16.46 0.82
N LYS A 50 2.81 -15.90 1.73
CA LYS A 50 1.52 -16.42 2.19
C LYS A 50 0.72 -15.34 2.91
N ARG A 51 -0.56 -15.60 3.13
CA ARG A 51 -1.47 -14.77 3.97
C ARG A 51 -1.64 -13.34 3.44
N GLY A 52 -1.41 -13.12 2.15
CA GLY A 52 -1.59 -11.84 1.48
C GLY A 52 -3.04 -11.38 1.49
N GLU A 53 -4.01 -12.25 1.23
CA GLU A 53 -5.43 -11.90 1.34
C GLU A 53 -5.84 -11.55 2.76
N GLU A 54 -5.35 -12.29 3.75
CA GLU A 54 -5.58 -12.03 5.17
C GLU A 54 -5.04 -10.64 5.57
N ALA A 55 -3.82 -10.33 5.11
CA ALA A 55 -3.18 -9.03 5.31
C ALA A 55 -4.02 -7.89 4.74
N VAL A 56 -4.49 -8.02 3.48
CA VAL A 56 -5.32 -6.99 2.85
C VAL A 56 -6.65 -6.79 3.60
N ASN A 57 -7.32 -7.88 3.98
CA ASN A 57 -8.56 -7.80 4.76
C ASN A 57 -8.34 -7.04 6.07
N PHE A 58 -7.19 -7.23 6.72
CA PHE A 58 -6.82 -6.44 7.88
C PHE A 58 -6.54 -4.96 7.52
N TYR A 59 -5.73 -4.69 6.50
CA TYR A 59 -5.31 -3.33 6.15
C TYR A 59 -6.48 -2.40 5.80
N VAL A 60 -7.48 -2.89 5.08
CA VAL A 60 -8.65 -2.06 4.71
C VAL A 60 -9.52 -1.67 5.90
N THR A 61 -9.39 -2.37 7.05
CA THR A 61 -10.05 -1.97 8.31
C THR A 61 -9.27 -0.91 9.08
N LEU A 62 -7.96 -0.80 8.84
CA LEU A 62 -7.10 0.14 9.57
C LEU A 62 -7.32 1.57 9.12
N VAL A 63 -7.33 1.80 7.81
CA VAL A 63 -7.36 3.13 7.22
C VAL A 63 -8.79 3.43 6.72
N PRO A 64 -9.45 4.52 7.16
CA PRO A 64 -10.78 4.88 6.67
C PRO A 64 -10.82 5.08 5.15
N ASN A 65 -11.98 4.83 4.54
CA ASN A 65 -12.20 4.91 3.09
C ASN A 65 -11.27 3.98 2.29
N SER A 66 -11.07 2.77 2.79
CA SER A 66 -10.29 1.73 2.16
C SER A 66 -11.18 0.54 1.83
N TYR A 67 -10.87 -0.16 0.74
CA TYR A 67 -11.69 -1.27 0.25
C TYR A 67 -10.87 -2.20 -0.64
N ILE A 68 -11.32 -3.45 -0.72
CA ILE A 68 -10.82 -4.42 -1.68
C ILE A 68 -11.53 -4.16 -3.01
N GLU A 69 -10.76 -4.04 -4.08
CA GLU A 69 -11.30 -3.85 -5.43
C GLU A 69 -11.58 -5.20 -6.10
N ARG A 70 -10.60 -6.12 -6.03
CA ARG A 70 -10.69 -7.41 -6.69
C ARG A 70 -9.74 -8.42 -6.07
N VAL A 71 -10.22 -9.64 -5.91
CA VAL A 71 -9.43 -10.83 -5.56
C VAL A 71 -9.50 -11.80 -6.74
N TYR A 72 -8.36 -12.33 -7.20
CA TYR A 72 -8.36 -13.34 -8.26
C TYR A 72 -7.13 -14.25 -8.22
N HIS A 73 -7.31 -15.47 -8.72
CA HIS A 73 -6.28 -16.51 -8.78
C HIS A 73 -5.96 -16.78 -10.26
N PRO A 74 -4.86 -16.21 -10.80
CA PRO A 74 -4.52 -16.38 -12.21
C PRO A 74 -4.01 -17.79 -12.55
N ASP A 75 -3.45 -18.50 -11.56
CA ASP A 75 -3.07 -19.91 -11.71
C ASP A 75 -4.28 -20.81 -11.39
N PRO A 76 -4.71 -21.68 -12.31
CA PRO A 76 -5.76 -22.67 -12.06
C PRO A 76 -5.48 -23.59 -10.86
N ALA A 77 -4.20 -23.80 -10.50
CA ALA A 77 -3.82 -24.58 -9.32
C ALA A 77 -3.95 -23.79 -8.00
N GLY A 78 -4.29 -22.50 -8.05
CA GLY A 78 -4.53 -21.65 -6.88
C GLY A 78 -3.28 -21.22 -6.12
N LYS A 79 -2.08 -21.43 -6.68
CA LYS A 79 -0.81 -21.10 -6.01
C LYS A 79 -0.49 -19.61 -6.02
N VAL A 80 -1.02 -18.89 -7.00
CA VAL A 80 -0.86 -17.44 -7.11
C VAL A 80 -2.17 -16.78 -6.78
N LEU A 81 -2.10 -15.80 -5.89
CA LEU A 81 -3.20 -14.95 -5.52
C LEU A 81 -2.81 -13.49 -5.80
N ILE A 82 -3.73 -12.77 -6.43
CA ILE A 82 -3.60 -11.32 -6.60
C ILE A 82 -4.79 -10.63 -5.94
N VAL A 83 -4.48 -9.68 -5.07
CA VAL A 83 -5.48 -8.82 -4.41
C VAL A 83 -5.20 -7.37 -4.76
N ASN A 84 -6.12 -6.75 -5.50
CA ASN A 84 -6.12 -5.31 -5.71
C ASN A 84 -6.98 -4.66 -4.63
N PHE A 85 -6.44 -3.66 -3.96
CA PHE A 85 -7.12 -2.91 -2.92
C PHE A 85 -6.68 -1.44 -2.95
N THR A 86 -7.50 -0.60 -2.31
CA THR A 86 -7.24 0.82 -2.18
C THR A 86 -7.21 1.18 -0.70
N LEU A 87 -6.18 1.88 -0.27
CA LEU A 87 -6.10 2.51 1.05
C LEU A 87 -6.28 4.01 0.91
N ARG A 88 -7.41 4.54 1.37
CA ARG A 88 -7.73 5.99 1.31
C ARG A 88 -7.44 6.63 -0.07
N GLY A 89 -7.88 5.98 -1.13
CA GLY A 89 -7.66 6.45 -2.51
C GLY A 89 -6.27 6.18 -3.06
N VAL A 90 -5.39 5.44 -2.39
CA VAL A 90 -4.09 4.99 -2.92
C VAL A 90 -4.15 3.51 -3.30
N PRO A 91 -3.86 3.13 -4.56
CA PRO A 91 -4.00 1.76 -5.03
C PRO A 91 -2.77 0.91 -4.72
N TYR A 92 -3.02 -0.28 -4.16
CA TYR A 92 -2.01 -1.28 -3.82
C TYR A 92 -2.42 -2.65 -4.32
N GLN A 93 -1.43 -3.44 -4.73
CA GLN A 93 -1.61 -4.84 -5.10
C GLN A 93 -0.83 -5.70 -4.12
N VAL A 94 -1.47 -6.75 -3.63
CA VAL A 94 -0.76 -7.90 -3.08
C VAL A 94 -0.61 -8.93 -4.17
N PHE A 95 0.61 -9.41 -4.33
CA PHE A 95 0.93 -10.61 -5.09
C PHE A 95 1.44 -11.65 -4.09
N GLU A 96 0.62 -12.68 -3.85
CA GLU A 96 1.00 -13.83 -3.05
C GLU A 96 1.50 -14.93 -3.99
N GLY A 97 2.75 -15.36 -3.77
CA GLY A 97 3.44 -16.35 -4.58
C GLY A 97 4.58 -17.02 -3.82
N ASP A 98 5.50 -17.65 -4.54
CA ASP A 98 6.58 -18.43 -3.92
C ASP A 98 7.48 -17.59 -2.97
N PRO A 99 8.09 -18.19 -1.94
CA PRO A 99 8.84 -17.50 -0.87
C PRO A 99 10.21 -16.95 -1.31
N HIS A 100 10.39 -16.67 -2.60
CA HIS A 100 11.65 -16.18 -3.16
C HIS A 100 11.95 -14.73 -2.80
N PHE A 101 10.92 -13.91 -2.61
CA PHE A 101 11.04 -12.49 -2.26
C PHE A 101 10.43 -12.23 -0.90
N GLN A 102 11.08 -11.34 -0.14
CA GLN A 102 10.65 -10.94 1.19
C GLN A 102 10.47 -9.42 1.24
N LEU A 103 9.44 -8.98 1.94
CA LEU A 103 9.27 -7.58 2.27
C LEU A 103 10.46 -7.11 3.12
N SER A 104 10.85 -5.87 2.90
CA SER A 104 11.87 -5.18 3.67
C SER A 104 11.45 -3.73 3.91
N PRO A 105 12.07 -3.03 4.87
CA PRO A 105 11.79 -1.62 5.11
C PRO A 105 11.99 -0.68 3.90
N ALA A 106 12.62 -1.17 2.81
CA ALA A 106 12.74 -0.45 1.55
C ALA A 106 11.37 -0.10 0.93
N THR A 107 10.32 -0.89 1.23
CA THR A 107 8.93 -0.55 0.93
C THR A 107 8.15 -0.44 2.21
N SER A 108 7.48 0.69 2.42
CA SER A 108 6.64 0.91 3.59
C SER A 108 5.39 1.73 3.27
N ILE A 109 4.35 1.55 4.05
CA ILE A 109 3.15 2.39 3.99
C ILE A 109 3.25 3.45 5.08
N SER A 110 3.32 4.71 4.67
CA SER A 110 3.35 5.85 5.59
C SER A 110 1.96 6.44 5.76
N VAL A 111 1.48 6.48 7.00
CA VAL A 111 0.17 7.02 7.38
C VAL A 111 0.38 8.25 8.24
N ILE A 112 -0.12 9.39 7.76
CA ILE A 112 -0.11 10.64 8.52
C ILE A 112 -1.33 10.69 9.43
N THR A 113 -1.10 10.72 10.74
CA THR A 113 -2.17 10.78 11.75
C THR A 113 -2.42 12.21 12.23
N GLN A 114 -3.67 12.52 12.59
CA GLN A 114 -4.08 13.86 13.02
C GLN A 114 -3.86 14.11 14.51
N ASN A 115 -3.94 13.07 15.33
CA ASN A 115 -3.89 13.17 16.79
C ASN A 115 -3.29 11.90 17.42
N GLN A 116 -3.18 11.91 18.75
CA GLN A 116 -2.57 10.81 19.50
C GLN A 116 -3.47 9.57 19.45
N GLU A 117 -4.79 9.75 19.50
CA GLU A 117 -5.75 8.66 19.50
C GLU A 117 -5.68 7.83 18.21
N GLU A 118 -5.56 8.49 17.04
CA GLU A 118 -5.37 7.82 15.76
C GLU A 118 -4.00 7.13 15.68
N THR A 119 -2.96 7.77 16.22
CA THR A 119 -1.60 7.22 16.29
C THR A 119 -1.57 5.93 17.12
N ASP A 120 -2.18 5.97 18.30
CA ASP A 120 -2.25 4.85 19.22
C ASP A 120 -3.07 3.70 18.63
N ARG A 121 -4.26 3.99 18.09
CA ARG A 121 -5.11 2.97 17.47
C ARG A 121 -4.38 2.19 16.36
N LEU A 122 -3.72 2.90 15.44
CA LEU A 122 -3.01 2.27 14.33
C LEU A 122 -1.78 1.50 14.84
N TRP A 123 -1.00 2.11 15.74
CA TRP A 123 0.19 1.48 16.30
C TRP A 123 -0.14 0.18 17.03
N GLU A 124 -1.15 0.22 17.90
CA GLU A 124 -1.58 -0.93 18.69
C GLU A 124 -2.11 -2.03 17.77
N ALA A 125 -2.99 -1.71 16.82
CA ALA A 125 -3.52 -2.70 15.89
C ALA A 125 -2.42 -3.40 15.08
N LEU A 126 -1.41 -2.66 14.63
CA LEU A 126 -0.30 -3.21 13.82
C LEU A 126 0.72 -4.00 14.64
N THR A 127 0.83 -3.76 15.94
CA THR A 127 1.82 -4.42 16.82
C THR A 127 1.23 -5.58 17.64
N GLN A 128 -0.08 -5.59 17.90
CA GLN A 128 -0.74 -6.52 18.83
C GLN A 128 -0.54 -8.00 18.49
N SER A 129 -0.52 -8.36 17.21
CA SER A 129 -0.54 -9.76 16.77
C SER A 129 0.81 -10.26 16.23
N GLY A 130 1.90 -9.84 16.86
CA GLY A 130 3.27 -10.24 16.48
C GLY A 130 4.00 -9.24 15.59
N GLY A 131 3.48 -8.02 15.48
CA GLY A 131 4.24 -6.92 14.89
C GLY A 131 5.44 -6.53 15.75
N LYS A 132 6.43 -5.90 15.12
CA LYS A 132 7.69 -5.49 15.73
C LYS A 132 7.85 -3.99 15.64
N GLU A 133 7.90 -3.33 16.79
CA GLU A 133 8.18 -1.91 16.86
C GLU A 133 9.60 -1.57 16.39
N MET A 134 9.71 -0.48 15.63
CA MET A 134 10.98 0.10 15.19
C MET A 134 11.07 1.57 15.68
N PRO A 135 12.26 2.19 15.63
CA PRO A 135 12.43 3.59 16.01
C PRO A 135 11.64 4.57 15.15
N CYS A 136 11.42 5.77 15.67
CA CYS A 136 10.99 6.96 14.91
C CYS A 136 9.64 6.83 14.20
N GLY A 137 8.68 6.10 14.77
CA GLY A 137 7.34 5.92 14.23
C GLY A 137 7.23 4.76 13.23
N TRP A 138 8.25 3.90 13.14
CA TRP A 138 8.26 2.75 12.24
C TRP A 138 7.86 1.47 12.99
N LEU A 139 7.29 0.53 12.27
CA LEU A 139 7.04 -0.84 12.75
C LEU A 139 6.97 -1.80 11.57
N THR A 140 7.13 -3.09 11.82
CA THR A 140 6.76 -4.15 10.87
C THR A 140 5.57 -4.90 11.42
N ASP A 141 4.52 -5.11 10.64
CA ASP A 141 3.32 -5.82 11.09
C ASP A 141 3.52 -7.34 11.16
N GLN A 142 2.47 -8.05 11.57
CA GLN A 142 2.46 -9.52 11.69
C GLN A 142 2.61 -10.28 10.35
N TYR A 143 2.48 -9.59 9.22
CA TYR A 143 2.62 -10.13 7.87
C TYR A 143 3.95 -9.75 7.21
N GLY A 144 4.79 -8.96 7.89
CA GLY A 144 6.11 -8.57 7.42
C GLY A 144 6.16 -7.24 6.66
N LEU A 145 5.05 -6.52 6.50
CA LEU A 145 5.04 -5.20 5.85
C LEU A 145 5.47 -4.12 6.84
N THR A 146 6.36 -3.22 6.41
CA THR A 146 6.78 -2.07 7.21
C THR A 146 5.78 -0.91 7.08
N TRP A 147 5.43 -0.31 8.21
CA TRP A 147 4.54 0.85 8.32
C TRP A 147 5.28 2.00 9.00
N GLN A 148 4.90 3.23 8.64
CA GLN A 148 5.30 4.44 9.35
C GLN A 148 4.03 5.15 9.82
N ILE A 149 3.82 5.22 11.13
CA ILE A 149 2.68 5.92 11.74
C ILE A 149 3.20 7.26 12.25
N ILE A 150 3.01 8.30 11.44
CA ILE A 150 3.70 9.57 11.61
C ILE A 150 2.67 10.67 11.92
N PRO A 151 2.66 11.20 13.15
CA PRO A 151 1.81 12.35 13.47
C PRO A 151 2.14 13.57 12.61
N LYS A 152 1.11 14.25 12.10
CA LYS A 152 1.26 15.49 11.32
C LYS A 152 2.12 16.54 12.01
N VAL A 153 2.02 16.62 13.34
CA VAL A 153 2.84 17.53 14.16
C VAL A 153 4.34 17.24 14.06
N LEU A 154 4.74 15.97 13.96
CA LEU A 154 6.16 15.61 13.81
C LEU A 154 6.71 16.14 12.48
N LEU A 155 5.98 15.96 11.38
CA LEU A 155 6.37 16.52 10.08
C LEU A 155 6.48 18.04 10.12
N SER A 156 5.53 18.72 10.78
CA SER A 156 5.57 20.17 10.92
C SER A 156 6.76 20.65 11.74
N LEU A 157 7.15 19.93 12.79
CA LEU A 157 8.27 20.30 13.64
C LEU A 157 9.61 20.05 12.93
N LEU A 158 9.75 18.91 12.24
CA LEU A 158 10.94 18.60 11.45
C LEU A 158 11.10 19.51 10.23
N GLY A 159 9.99 20.00 9.66
CA GLY A 159 9.97 20.98 8.57
C GLY A 159 10.02 22.44 9.02
N SER A 160 10.19 22.71 10.31
CA SER A 160 10.22 24.08 10.84
C SER A 160 11.37 24.90 10.27
N ALA A 161 11.12 26.20 10.03
CA ALA A 161 12.16 27.17 9.67
C ALA A 161 13.04 27.56 10.88
N ASP A 162 12.51 27.39 12.10
CA ASP A 162 13.28 27.49 13.34
C ASP A 162 14.15 26.24 13.49
N THR A 163 15.46 26.43 13.33
CA THR A 163 16.48 25.37 13.40
C THR A 163 16.54 24.73 14.78
N ASP A 164 16.50 25.51 15.86
CA ASP A 164 16.62 24.99 17.22
C ASP A 164 15.40 24.12 17.56
N LYS A 165 14.21 24.59 17.16
CA LYS A 165 12.97 23.81 17.29
C LYS A 165 13.04 22.49 16.52
N ARG A 166 13.56 22.51 15.29
CA ARG A 166 13.73 21.32 14.46
C ARG A 166 14.74 20.34 15.08
N GLU A 167 15.85 20.83 15.60
CA GLU A 167 16.87 20.01 16.26
C GLU A 167 16.34 19.34 17.52
N ARG A 168 15.59 20.07 18.36
CA ARG A 168 14.92 19.50 19.55
C ARG A 168 13.88 18.45 19.16
N ALA A 169 13.08 18.71 18.12
CA ALA A 169 12.11 17.75 17.61
C ALA A 169 12.78 16.46 17.11
N HIS A 170 13.87 16.60 16.35
CA HIS A 170 14.66 15.48 15.87
C HIS A 170 15.27 14.68 17.02
N ALA A 171 15.90 15.35 17.98
CA ALA A 171 16.49 14.70 19.16
C ALA A 171 15.46 13.91 19.98
N ALA A 172 14.28 14.50 20.21
CA ALA A 172 13.18 13.83 20.91
C ALA A 172 12.66 12.61 20.14
N MET A 173 12.42 12.75 18.83
CA MET A 173 11.96 11.65 17.96
C MET A 173 12.93 10.45 18.00
N MET A 174 14.24 10.69 18.00
CA MET A 174 15.25 9.63 18.00
C MET A 174 15.22 8.76 19.27
N GLN A 175 14.58 9.22 20.34
CA GLN A 175 14.38 8.44 21.57
C GLN A 175 13.06 7.64 21.57
N MET A 176 12.22 7.79 20.54
CA MET A 176 10.89 7.22 20.47
C MET A 176 10.84 6.03 19.52
N LYS A 177 9.99 5.05 19.84
CA LYS A 177 9.48 4.07 18.88
C LYS A 177 8.14 4.55 18.35
N LYS A 178 7.07 4.41 19.14
CA LYS A 178 5.81 5.12 18.91
C LYS A 178 6.01 6.61 19.21
N ILE A 179 5.54 7.48 18.33
CA ILE A 179 5.62 8.92 18.54
C ILE A 179 4.59 9.36 19.58
N ASP A 180 5.06 9.99 20.65
CA ASP A 180 4.24 10.67 21.64
C ASP A 180 4.19 12.17 21.32
N ILE A 181 3.02 12.65 20.90
CA ILE A 181 2.80 14.03 20.48
C ILE A 181 3.05 15.01 21.64
N ARG A 182 2.66 14.66 22.86
CA ARG A 182 2.81 15.55 24.01
C ARG A 182 4.27 15.72 24.38
N GLN A 183 5.03 14.63 24.44
CA GLN A 183 6.47 14.68 24.69
C GLN A 183 7.22 15.44 23.59
N LEU A 184 6.80 15.27 22.34
CA LEU A 184 7.38 15.98 21.21
C LEU A 184 7.12 17.50 21.26
N ILE A 185 5.90 17.90 21.62
CA ILE A 185 5.56 19.33 21.82
C ILE A 185 6.33 19.89 23.01
N ALA A 186 6.40 19.18 24.13
CA ALA A 186 7.13 19.61 25.31
C ALA A 186 8.61 19.87 25.00
N ALA A 187 9.25 18.96 24.27
CA ALA A 187 10.65 19.12 23.87
C ALA A 187 10.90 20.32 22.93
N THR A 188 9.88 20.87 22.28
CA THR A 188 10.01 21.91 21.25
C THR A 188 9.43 23.26 21.65
N SER A 189 8.97 23.40 22.89
CA SER A 189 8.31 24.60 23.41
C SER A 189 9.21 25.53 24.23
N ASP A 190 10.43 25.10 24.56
CA ASP A 190 11.50 25.93 25.13
C ASP A 190 12.24 26.72 24.06
#